data_AF-I4ES03-F1
#
_entry.id   AF-I4ES03-F1
#
_cell.length_a   1.000
_cell.length_b   1.000
_cell.length_c   1.000
_cell.angle_alpha   90.00
_cell.angle_beta   90.00
_cell.angle_gamma   90.00
#
_symmetry.space_group_name_H-M   'P 1'
#
loop_
_entity.id
_entity.type
_entity.pdbx_description
1 polymer ?
#
loop_
_entity_poly.entity_id
_entity_poly.type
_entity_poly.pdbx_seq_one_letter_code
_entity_poly.pdbx_strand_id
1 'polypeptide(L)'
;MVKRRVEDPGVLHLNAQVRILSGLAAGDDDVLVLLGAVAPCDVPGHFTPDVALLEVAATALGLACPPGSDPLEYEGLTDRYLSDQMLDGRTLRYRTQYALYAAACLGGGLLPDLLREAGAWEPRLWTYAVSAVVLYTRAAADRCEQTVPDIAVRIAEQRGLTLTARPPSIG
;
A
#
# COMPACT_ATOMS: atom_id res chain seq x y z
N MET A 1 5.79 -27.07 23.70
CA MET A 1 4.97 -26.08 22.98
C MET A 1 5.72 -24.76 23.02
N VAL A 2 6.44 -24.40 21.95
CA VAL A 2 7.18 -23.13 21.90
C VAL A 2 6.15 -22.02 21.76
N LYS A 3 5.97 -21.19 22.80
CA LYS A 3 5.25 -19.92 22.69
C LYS A 3 5.98 -19.11 21.63
N ARG A 4 5.45 -19.06 20.40
CA ARG A 4 5.95 -18.15 19.37
C ARG A 4 5.90 -16.76 20.01
N ARG A 5 7.05 -16.12 20.23
CA ARG A 5 7.09 -14.74 20.72
C ARG A 5 6.31 -13.94 19.69
N VAL A 6 5.19 -13.36 20.12
CA VAL A 6 4.41 -12.46 19.29
C VAL A 6 5.31 -11.26 19.02
N GLU A 7 5.57 -10.98 17.74
CA GLU A 7 6.43 -9.87 17.32
C GLU A 7 5.81 -8.53 17.76
N ASP A 8 6.67 -7.57 18.07
CA ASP A 8 6.24 -6.23 18.45
C ASP A 8 5.43 -5.57 17.31
N PRO A 9 4.27 -4.95 17.58
CA PRO A 9 3.46 -4.29 16.55
C PRO A 9 4.22 -3.24 15.72
N GLY A 10 5.18 -2.52 16.32
CA GLY A 10 6.01 -1.57 15.60
C GLY A 10 6.95 -2.25 14.60
N VAL A 11 7.47 -3.42 14.95
CA VAL A 11 8.27 -4.25 14.04
C VAL A 11 7.41 -4.77 12.89
N LEU A 12 6.18 -5.23 13.16
CA LEU A 12 5.24 -5.68 12.13
C LEU A 12 4.83 -4.53 11.19
N HIS A 13 4.65 -3.31 11.73
CA HIS A 13 4.38 -2.09 10.96
C HIS A 13 5.50 -1.79 9.97
N LEU A 14 6.75 -1.74 10.45
CA LEU A 14 7.92 -1.51 9.60
C LEU A 14 8.10 -2.64 8.58
N ASN A 15 7.91 -3.90 8.99
CA ASN A 15 8.02 -5.05 8.10
C ASN A 15 7.00 -5.01 6.97
N ALA A 16 5.77 -4.58 7.23
CA ALA A 16 4.75 -4.42 6.19
C ALA A 16 5.19 -3.40 5.13
N GLN A 17 5.72 -2.25 5.56
CA GLN A 17 6.23 -1.20 4.66
C GLN A 17 7.45 -1.67 3.86
N VAL A 18 8.41 -2.33 4.52
CA VAL A 18 9.60 -2.86 3.84
C VAL A 18 9.21 -3.94 2.83
N ARG A 19 8.29 -4.85 3.16
CA ARG A 19 7.87 -5.93 2.25
C ARG A 19 7.18 -5.42 1.00
N ILE A 20 6.22 -4.50 1.13
CA ILE A 20 5.52 -3.95 -0.03
C ILE A 20 6.48 -3.16 -0.93
N LEU A 21 7.34 -2.32 -0.35
CA LEU A 21 8.30 -1.50 -1.11
C LEU A 21 9.43 -2.34 -1.71
N SER A 22 9.88 -3.41 -1.04
CA SER A 22 10.90 -4.31 -1.61
C SER A 22 10.35 -5.11 -2.80
N GLY A 23 9.06 -5.48 -2.78
CA GLY A 23 8.39 -6.09 -3.95
C GLY A 23 8.35 -5.13 -5.14
N LEU A 24 7.85 -3.91 -4.93
CA LEU A 24 7.80 -2.87 -5.97
C LEU A 24 9.19 -2.51 -6.50
N ALA A 25 10.20 -2.39 -5.63
CA ALA A 25 11.58 -2.14 -6.02
C ALA A 25 12.21 -3.30 -6.81
N ALA A 26 11.72 -4.52 -6.63
CA ALA A 26 12.12 -5.69 -7.42
C ALA A 26 11.38 -5.78 -8.77
N GLY A 27 10.46 -4.85 -9.05
CA GLY A 27 9.64 -4.85 -10.26
C GLY A 27 8.33 -5.63 -10.15
N ASP A 28 7.96 -6.10 -8.96
CA ASP A 28 6.64 -6.70 -8.74
C ASP A 28 5.61 -5.57 -8.56
N ASP A 29 4.75 -5.35 -9.54
CA ASP A 29 3.62 -4.40 -9.43
C ASP A 29 2.23 -5.09 -9.51
N ASP A 30 2.22 -6.43 -9.59
CA ASP A 30 1.02 -7.25 -9.47
C ASP A 30 0.50 -7.26 -8.02
N VAL A 31 -0.76 -6.86 -7.85
CA VAL A 31 -1.37 -6.75 -6.52
C VAL A 31 -1.45 -8.09 -5.80
N LEU A 32 -1.71 -9.21 -6.47
CA LEU A 32 -1.81 -10.53 -5.83
C LEU A 32 -0.44 -10.98 -5.29
N VAL A 33 0.64 -10.72 -6.04
CA VAL A 33 2.02 -10.99 -5.58
C VAL A 33 2.33 -10.17 -4.33
N LEU A 34 1.99 -8.88 -4.35
CA LEU A 34 2.22 -7.97 -3.23
C LEU A 34 1.36 -8.28 -2.00
N LEU A 35 0.11 -8.73 -2.19
CA LEU A 35 -0.74 -9.25 -1.10
C LEU A 35 -0.06 -10.44 -0.42
N GLY A 36 0.50 -11.38 -1.18
CA GLY A 36 1.24 -12.52 -0.64
C GLY A 36 2.49 -12.11 0.14
N ALA A 37 3.19 -11.07 -0.32
CA ALA A 37 4.37 -10.55 0.37
C ALA A 37 4.05 -9.93 1.74
N VAL A 38 2.91 -9.23 1.85
CA VAL A 38 2.47 -8.53 3.06
C VAL A 38 1.68 -9.42 4.02
N ALA A 39 0.97 -10.44 3.53
CA ALA A 39 0.10 -11.32 4.31
C ALA A 39 0.72 -11.85 5.63
N PRO A 40 2.02 -12.22 5.71
CA PRO A 40 2.63 -12.65 6.96
C PRO A 40 2.66 -11.60 8.08
N CYS A 41 2.50 -10.31 7.74
CA CYS A 41 2.46 -9.21 8.71
C CYS A 41 1.08 -9.09 9.35
N ASP A 42 0.02 -9.59 8.71
CA ASP A 42 -1.33 -9.58 9.26
C ASP A 42 -1.49 -10.71 10.28
N VAL A 43 -1.45 -10.35 11.58
CA VAL A 43 -1.48 -11.29 12.70
C VAL A 43 -2.83 -11.17 13.41
N PRO A 44 -3.76 -12.14 13.21
CA PRO A 44 -5.09 -12.09 13.79
C PRO A 44 -5.07 -11.83 15.30
N GLY A 45 -5.88 -10.86 15.74
CA GLY A 45 -6.00 -10.49 17.15
C GLY A 45 -4.81 -9.72 17.73
N HIS A 46 -3.81 -9.38 16.92
CA HIS A 46 -2.60 -8.69 17.38
C HIS A 46 -2.25 -7.46 16.54
N PHE A 47 -2.20 -7.59 15.21
CA PHE A 47 -1.79 -6.51 14.32
C PHE A 47 -2.41 -6.67 12.92
N THR A 48 -2.78 -5.54 12.31
CA THR A 48 -3.25 -5.44 10.92
C THR A 48 -2.41 -4.37 10.19
N PRO A 49 -1.93 -4.64 8.96
CA PRO A 49 -1.03 -3.72 8.26
C PRO A 49 -1.73 -2.51 7.62
N ASP A 50 -3.01 -2.26 7.94
CA ASP A 50 -3.83 -1.19 7.33
C ASP A 50 -3.12 0.16 7.31
N VAL A 51 -2.77 0.69 8.49
CA VAL A 51 -2.13 2.02 8.63
C VAL A 51 -0.76 2.02 7.98
N ALA A 52 0.02 0.96 8.16
CA ALA A 52 1.35 0.82 7.57
C ALA A 52 1.32 0.98 6.05
N LEU A 53 0.36 0.36 5.38
CA LEU A 53 0.21 0.43 3.93
C LEU A 53 -0.38 1.77 3.47
N LEU A 54 -1.38 2.31 4.20
CA LEU A 54 -1.96 3.61 3.87
C LEU A 54 -0.94 4.75 3.99
N GLU A 55 -0.02 4.66 4.95
CA GLU A 55 1.10 5.59 5.09
C GLU A 55 2.06 5.54 3.89
N VAL A 56 2.34 4.36 3.34
CA VAL A 56 3.14 4.19 2.11
C VAL A 56 2.39 4.78 0.91
N ALA A 57 1.09 4.50 0.80
CA ALA A 57 0.24 5.03 -0.25
C ALA A 57 0.14 6.56 -0.19
N ALA A 58 0.07 7.15 1.01
CA ALA A 58 0.09 8.59 1.23
C ALA A 58 1.42 9.22 0.79
N THR A 59 2.56 8.58 1.09
CA THR A 59 3.87 9.03 0.61
C THR A 59 3.95 8.98 -0.92
N ALA A 60 3.47 7.89 -1.55
CA ALA A 60 3.39 7.78 -3.00
C ALA A 60 2.51 8.87 -3.64
N LEU A 61 1.34 9.14 -3.04
CA LEU A 61 0.46 10.23 -3.47
C LEU A 61 1.17 11.60 -3.36
N GLY A 62 1.92 11.85 -2.29
CA GLY A 62 2.70 13.08 -2.14
C GLY A 62 3.79 13.25 -3.21
N LEU A 63 4.36 12.16 -3.70
CA LEU A 63 5.27 12.18 -4.86
C LEU A 63 4.53 12.45 -6.17
N ALA A 64 3.34 11.89 -6.36
CA ALA A 64 2.51 12.11 -7.54
C ALA A 64 1.90 13.53 -7.59
N CYS A 65 1.60 14.10 -6.43
CA CYS A 65 0.91 15.38 -6.28
C CYS A 65 1.68 16.31 -5.31
N PRO A 66 2.87 16.79 -5.66
CA PRO A 66 3.58 17.76 -4.83
C PRO A 66 2.75 19.05 -4.68
N PRO A 67 2.97 19.84 -3.61
CA PRO A 67 2.25 21.10 -3.41
C PRO A 67 2.31 22.00 -4.65
N GLY A 68 1.14 22.38 -5.16
CA GLY A 68 0.99 23.23 -6.36
C GLY A 68 0.85 22.47 -7.69
N SER A 69 0.96 21.15 -7.71
CA SER A 69 0.61 20.34 -8.90
C SER A 69 -0.90 20.15 -9.04
N ASP A 70 -1.36 19.86 -10.26
CA ASP A 70 -2.74 19.45 -10.50
C ASP A 70 -3.10 18.19 -9.70
N PRO A 71 -4.30 18.10 -9.10
CA PRO A 71 -4.71 16.91 -8.34
C PRO A 71 -4.86 15.69 -9.27
N LEU A 72 -4.82 14.49 -8.68
CA LEU A 72 -5.30 13.29 -9.37
C LEU A 72 -6.82 13.24 -9.30
N GLU A 73 -7.47 13.23 -10.47
CA GLU A 73 -8.91 12.99 -10.55
C GLU A 73 -9.19 11.52 -10.25
N TYR A 74 -10.22 11.26 -9.43
CA TYR A 74 -10.62 9.89 -9.12
C TYR A 74 -11.32 9.21 -10.30
N GLU A 75 -12.00 9.98 -11.15
CA GLU A 75 -12.68 9.46 -12.33
C GLU A 75 -11.67 8.77 -13.28
N GLY A 76 -11.94 7.51 -13.61
CA GLY A 76 -11.05 6.69 -14.45
C GLY A 76 -9.71 6.28 -13.82
N LEU A 77 -9.43 6.68 -12.57
CA LEU A 77 -8.13 6.46 -11.93
C LEU A 77 -7.84 4.97 -11.72
N THR A 78 -8.82 4.23 -11.21
CA THR A 78 -8.72 2.78 -11.02
C THR A 78 -8.66 2.05 -12.36
N ASP A 79 -9.39 2.52 -13.36
CA ASP A 79 -9.37 1.90 -14.70
C ASP A 79 -8.01 2.11 -15.38
N ARG A 80 -7.36 3.26 -15.14
CA ARG A 80 -6.03 3.56 -15.67
C ARG A 80 -4.93 2.73 -15.00
N TYR A 81 -4.92 2.69 -13.66
CA TYR A 81 -3.77 2.18 -12.90
C TYR A 81 -3.99 0.82 -12.24
N LEU A 82 -5.21 0.29 -12.27
CA LEU A 82 -5.56 -1.02 -11.73
C LEU A 82 -6.40 -1.82 -12.76
N SER A 83 -6.20 -1.60 -14.05
CA SER A 83 -6.91 -2.33 -15.13
C SER A 83 -6.63 -3.84 -15.09
N ASP A 84 -5.49 -4.23 -14.54
CA ASP A 84 -5.08 -5.60 -14.24
C ASP A 84 -5.90 -6.23 -13.10
N GLN A 85 -6.48 -5.41 -12.22
CA GLN A 85 -7.41 -5.90 -11.22
C GLN A 85 -8.82 -6.00 -11.79
N MET A 86 -9.40 -7.22 -11.71
CA MET A 86 -10.84 -7.38 -11.88
C MET A 86 -11.57 -6.76 -10.68
N LEU A 87 -11.82 -5.45 -10.72
CA LEU A 87 -12.69 -4.74 -9.78
C LEU A 87 -14.17 -5.00 -10.09
N ASP A 88 -14.57 -6.28 -10.03
CA ASP A 88 -15.95 -6.69 -10.25
C ASP A 88 -16.79 -6.50 -8.97
N GLY A 89 -17.98 -5.92 -9.14
CA GLY A 89 -18.93 -5.66 -8.08
C GLY A 89 -18.77 -4.31 -7.35
N ARG A 90 -19.92 -3.76 -6.93
CA ARG A 90 -20.02 -2.47 -6.23
C ARG A 90 -19.22 -2.43 -4.92
N THR A 91 -19.23 -3.53 -4.16
CA THR A 91 -18.53 -3.62 -2.87
C THR A 91 -17.02 -3.49 -3.04
N LEU A 92 -16.44 -4.18 -4.02
CA LEU A 92 -14.99 -4.17 -4.25
C LEU A 92 -14.50 -2.77 -4.66
N ARG A 93 -15.26 -2.11 -5.54
CA ARG A 93 -15.00 -0.72 -5.93
C ARG A 93 -15.08 0.24 -4.75
N TYR A 94 -16.12 0.14 -3.92
CA TYR A 94 -16.28 1.00 -2.75
C TYR A 94 -15.12 0.84 -1.75
N ARG A 95 -14.70 -0.40 -1.46
CA ARG A 95 -13.62 -0.65 -0.50
C ARG A 95 -12.26 -0.18 -1.01
N THR A 96 -12.00 -0.34 -2.32
CA THR A 96 -10.81 0.22 -2.97
C THR A 96 -10.82 1.74 -2.95
N GLN A 97 -11.96 2.36 -3.27
CA GLN A 97 -12.16 3.81 -3.17
C GLN A 97 -11.90 4.33 -1.75
N TYR A 98 -12.42 3.63 -0.74
CA TYR A 98 -12.20 3.99 0.64
C TYR A 98 -10.71 3.96 1.01
N ALA A 99 -9.96 2.93 0.61
CA ALA A 99 -8.52 2.86 0.87
C ALA A 99 -7.74 4.01 0.20
N LEU A 100 -8.11 4.38 -1.03
CA LEU A 100 -7.52 5.52 -1.74
C LEU A 100 -7.77 6.83 -0.98
N TYR A 101 -9.01 7.08 -0.57
CA TYR A 101 -9.36 8.27 0.20
C TYR A 101 -8.75 8.28 1.59
N ALA A 102 -8.65 7.13 2.26
CA ALA A 102 -8.01 7.01 3.56
C ALA A 102 -6.52 7.39 3.49
N ALA A 103 -5.81 6.95 2.45
CA ALA A 103 -4.43 7.36 2.20
C ALA A 103 -4.31 8.87 1.91
N ALA A 104 -5.23 9.44 1.13
CA ALA A 104 -5.26 10.88 0.88
C ALA A 104 -5.53 11.71 2.15
N CYS A 105 -6.47 11.27 3.00
CA CYS A 105 -6.71 11.88 4.31
C CYS A 105 -5.45 11.85 5.18
N LEU A 106 -4.77 10.69 5.25
CA LEU A 106 -3.53 10.53 6.00
C LEU A 106 -2.42 11.46 5.49
N GLY A 107 -2.25 11.56 4.17
CA GLY A 107 -1.32 12.51 3.55
C GLY A 107 -1.63 13.98 3.87
N GLY A 108 -2.92 14.30 4.07
CA GLY A 108 -3.39 15.60 4.52
C GLY A 108 -3.35 15.82 6.04
N GLY A 109 -2.87 14.85 6.82
CA GLY A 109 -2.77 14.95 8.28
C GLY A 109 -4.05 14.55 9.04
N LEU A 110 -5.02 13.94 8.37
CA LEU A 110 -6.25 13.41 8.98
C LEU A 110 -6.20 11.89 9.05
N LEU A 111 -6.26 11.32 10.25
CA LEU A 111 -6.45 9.89 10.42
C LEU A 111 -7.96 9.55 10.33
N PRO A 112 -8.42 8.85 9.28
CA PRO A 112 -9.81 8.40 9.20
C PRO A 112 -10.12 7.36 10.29
N ASP A 113 -11.40 7.25 10.65
CA ASP A 113 -11.90 6.24 11.61
C ASP A 113 -11.94 4.84 10.96
N LEU A 114 -10.77 4.22 10.83
CA LEU A 114 -10.59 2.94 10.15
C LEU A 114 -11.35 1.81 10.87
N LEU A 115 -11.39 1.84 12.20
CA LEU A 115 -12.02 0.79 12.99
C LEU A 115 -13.53 0.78 12.78
N ARG A 116 -14.18 1.95 12.81
CA ARG A 116 -15.63 2.04 12.64
C ARG A 116 -16.06 1.75 11.20
N GLU A 117 -15.30 2.23 10.21
CA GLU A 117 -15.67 2.12 8.81
C GLU A 117 -15.30 0.75 8.22
N ALA A 118 -14.10 0.24 8.54
CA ALA A 118 -13.53 -0.94 7.88
C ALA A 118 -13.16 -2.10 8.83
N GLY A 119 -13.33 -1.94 10.15
CA GLY A 119 -12.93 -2.96 11.14
C GLY A 119 -13.68 -4.29 11.05
N ALA A 120 -14.85 -4.32 10.42
CA ALA A 120 -15.65 -5.52 10.20
C ALA A 120 -15.57 -6.06 8.76
N TRP A 121 -14.68 -5.53 7.91
CA TRP A 121 -14.59 -5.96 6.51
C TRP A 121 -13.84 -7.29 6.37
N GLU A 122 -14.35 -8.11 5.45
CA GLU A 122 -13.65 -9.29 4.93
C GLU A 122 -13.74 -9.27 3.39
N PRO A 123 -12.62 -9.30 2.65
CA PRO A 123 -11.24 -9.12 3.11
C PRO A 123 -11.01 -7.84 3.92
N ARG A 124 -10.03 -7.86 4.82
CA ARG A 124 -9.66 -6.73 5.70
C ARG A 124 -9.11 -5.55 4.89
N LEU A 125 -9.18 -4.35 5.47
CA LEU A 125 -8.83 -3.10 4.78
C LEU A 125 -7.45 -3.12 4.10
N TRP A 126 -6.46 -3.76 4.70
CA TRP A 126 -5.09 -3.78 4.20
C TRP A 126 -5.00 -4.37 2.80
N THR A 127 -5.90 -5.27 2.41
CA THR A 127 -5.89 -5.83 1.06
C THR A 127 -6.18 -4.76 0.02
N TYR A 128 -7.06 -3.80 0.34
CA TYR A 128 -7.38 -2.66 -0.49
C TYR A 128 -6.34 -1.54 -0.35
N ALA A 129 -5.67 -1.44 0.80
CA ALA A 129 -4.53 -0.56 0.98
C ALA A 129 -3.34 -0.97 0.08
N VAL A 130 -3.14 -2.27 -0.21
CA VAL A 130 -2.17 -2.71 -1.23
C VAL A 130 -2.53 -2.14 -2.60
N SER A 131 -3.78 -2.21 -3.03
CA SER A 131 -4.24 -1.58 -4.29
C SER A 131 -3.97 -0.08 -4.30
N ALA A 132 -4.17 0.62 -3.18
CA ALA A 132 -3.86 2.05 -3.07
C ALA A 132 -2.35 2.33 -3.21
N VAL A 133 -1.49 1.51 -2.62
CA VAL A 133 -0.03 1.62 -2.78
C VAL A 133 0.36 1.46 -4.26
N VAL A 134 -0.12 0.40 -4.93
CA VAL A 134 0.19 0.16 -6.34
C VAL A 134 -0.29 1.31 -7.22
N LEU A 135 -1.54 1.74 -7.04
CA LEU A 135 -2.13 2.83 -7.81
C LEU A 135 -1.33 4.13 -7.66
N TYR A 136 -1.06 4.58 -6.43
CA TYR A 136 -0.35 5.85 -6.25
C TYR A 136 1.13 5.76 -6.63
N THR A 137 1.75 4.59 -6.52
CA THR A 137 3.12 4.38 -6.99
C THR A 137 3.19 4.44 -8.52
N ARG A 138 2.25 3.80 -9.23
CA ARG A 138 2.11 3.91 -10.69
C ARG A 138 1.81 5.35 -11.12
N ALA A 139 0.91 6.05 -10.42
CA ALA A 139 0.60 7.45 -10.71
C ALA A 139 1.80 8.39 -10.49
N ALA A 140 2.60 8.13 -9.44
CA ALA A 140 3.84 8.87 -9.20
C ALA A 140 4.90 8.58 -10.28
N ALA A 141 5.02 7.33 -10.70
CA ALA A 141 5.91 6.92 -11.79
C ALA A 141 5.56 7.64 -13.10
N ASP A 142 4.28 7.63 -13.48
CA ASP A 142 3.75 8.35 -14.65
C ASP A 142 4.05 9.85 -14.60
N ARG A 143 3.78 10.50 -13.46
CA ARG A 143 3.95 11.96 -13.33
C ARG A 143 5.40 12.41 -13.16
N CYS A 144 6.26 11.56 -12.62
CA CYS A 144 7.69 11.85 -12.46
C CYS A 144 8.53 11.40 -13.67
N GLU A 145 7.93 10.72 -14.66
CA GLU A 145 8.65 10.06 -15.77
C GLU A 145 9.73 9.08 -15.25
N GLN A 146 9.38 8.31 -14.22
CA GLN A 146 10.27 7.34 -13.55
C GLN A 146 9.65 5.94 -13.55
N THR A 147 10.45 4.92 -13.22
CA THR A 147 9.92 3.56 -13.09
C THR A 147 9.28 3.34 -11.72
N VAL A 148 8.33 2.39 -11.63
CA VAL A 148 7.75 1.97 -10.34
C VAL A 148 8.83 1.56 -9.32
N PRO A 149 9.87 0.78 -9.70
CA PRO A 149 11.00 0.50 -8.82
C PRO A 149 11.70 1.75 -8.25
N ASP A 150 11.96 2.76 -9.09
CA ASP A 150 12.62 4.00 -8.64
C ASP A 150 11.75 4.77 -7.64
N ILE A 151 10.44 4.84 -7.89
CA ILE A 151 9.48 5.46 -6.97
C ILE A 151 9.44 4.69 -5.65
N ALA A 152 9.45 3.35 -5.66
CA ALA A 152 9.45 2.54 -4.45
C ALA A 152 10.70 2.80 -3.57
N VAL A 153 11.88 2.93 -4.19
CA VAL A 153 13.11 3.33 -3.48
C VAL A 153 12.97 4.73 -2.89
N ARG A 154 12.48 5.70 -3.64
CA ARG A 154 12.26 7.08 -3.14
C ARG A 154 11.28 7.14 -1.97
N ILE A 155 10.21 6.34 -2.00
CA ILE A 155 9.27 6.24 -0.88
C ILE A 155 9.98 5.66 0.35
N ALA A 156 10.79 4.61 0.18
CA ALA A 156 11.56 4.03 1.26
C ALA A 156 12.53 5.04 1.90
N GLU A 157 13.25 5.81 1.07
CA GLU A 157 14.15 6.88 1.52
C GLU A 157 13.41 7.96 2.30
N GLN A 158 12.28 8.47 1.79
CA GLN A 158 11.46 9.46 2.48
C GLN A 158 10.94 8.99 3.84
N ARG A 159 10.75 7.67 3.99
CA ARG A 159 10.28 7.05 5.23
C ARG A 159 11.41 6.53 6.12
N GLY A 160 12.67 6.68 5.73
CA GLY A 160 13.83 6.19 6.49
C GLY A 160 13.91 4.67 6.57
N LEU A 161 13.38 3.96 5.56
CA LEU A 161 13.33 2.50 5.51
C LEU A 161 14.51 1.96 4.69
N THR A 162 15.13 0.89 5.17
CA THR A 162 16.13 0.12 4.41
C THR A 162 15.43 -1.05 3.71
N LEU A 163 15.42 -1.04 2.38
CA LEU A 163 14.87 -2.16 1.60
C LEU A 163 15.83 -3.34 1.64
N THR A 164 15.28 -4.54 1.73
CA THR A 164 16.08 -5.77 1.71
C THR A 164 16.12 -6.27 0.28
N ALA A 165 17.30 -6.59 -0.25
CA ALA A 165 17.40 -7.25 -1.55
C ALA A 165 16.62 -8.58 -1.49
N ARG A 166 15.79 -8.87 -2.50
CA ARG A 166 15.02 -10.11 -2.60
C ARG A 166 15.97 -11.31 -2.48
N PRO A 167 15.74 -12.29 -1.57
CA PRO A 167 16.45 -13.56 -1.65
C PRO A 167 16.06 -14.26 -2.96
N PRO A 168 17.02 -14.86 -3.70
CA PRO A 168 16.73 -15.45 -5.00
C PRO A 168 15.59 -16.47 -4.88
N SER A 169 14.57 -16.30 -5.72
CA SER A 169 13.52 -17.30 -5.91
C SER A 169 14.19 -18.60 -6.35
N ILE A 170 14.12 -19.63 -5.51
CA ILE A 170 14.50 -20.99 -5.91
C ILE A 170 13.44 -21.40 -6.93
N GLY A 171 13.87 -21.56 -8.19
CA GLY A 171 13.04 -22.02 -9.30
C GLY A 171 12.68 -23.50 -9.22
#